data_AF-A0A0C4Y731-F1
#
_entry.id   AF-A0A0C4Y731-F1
#
_cell.length_a   1.000
_cell.length_b   1.000
_cell.length_c   1.000
_cell.angle_alpha   90.00
_cell.angle_beta   90.00
_cell.angle_gamma   90.00
#
_symmetry.space_group_name_H-M   'P 1'
#
loop_
_entity.id
_entity.type
_entity.pdbx_description
1 polymer ?
#
loop_
_entity_poly.entity_id
_entity_poly.type
_entity_poly.pdbx_seq_one_letter_code
_entity_poly.pdbx_strand_id
1 'polypeptide(L)'
;MIFSFEDMTDSSKATKALVRYFARAGEQVVQTTVDPKVRRTAGVSYRQMSLTFADGQVITMFVKQTGDIYQVSLNGKALAIKNQSDQEKAVTEMVSAMDSGRAKFQAALAKARAVLPPSIRMAVPKIEVALKEKLAGLDEAIDLAHKELEAIDA
;
A
#
# COMPACT_ATOMS: atom_id res chain seq x y z
N MET A 1 -15.39 12.68 16.75
CA MET A 1 -14.73 11.40 17.06
C MET A 1 -15.12 10.40 15.99
N ILE A 2 -14.19 9.95 15.14
CA ILE A 2 -14.50 9.14 13.93
C ILE A 2 -14.42 7.63 14.22
N PHE A 3 -13.65 7.21 15.22
CA PHE A 3 -13.54 5.83 15.66
C PHE A 3 -14.44 5.54 16.87
N SER A 4 -15.57 4.89 16.65
CA SER A 4 -16.32 4.21 17.71
C SER A 4 -15.88 2.75 17.73
N PHE A 5 -15.25 2.32 18.83
CA PHE A 5 -14.77 0.94 19.00
C PHE A 5 -15.90 -0.10 18.91
N GLU A 6 -17.10 0.27 19.36
CA GLU A 6 -18.27 -0.60 19.33
C GLU A 6 -18.79 -0.78 17.90
N ASP A 7 -18.76 0.28 17.09
CA ASP A 7 -19.28 0.24 15.72
C ASP A 7 -18.29 -0.33 14.70
N MET A 8 -17.01 -0.53 15.04
CA MET A 8 -15.97 -0.84 14.07
C MET A 8 -16.12 -2.26 13.47
N THR A 9 -16.88 -2.32 12.39
CA THR A 9 -17.15 -3.48 11.52
C THR A 9 -16.86 -3.09 10.08
N ASP A 10 -16.73 -4.05 9.17
CA ASP A 10 -16.36 -3.79 7.77
C ASP A 10 -17.26 -2.76 7.06
N SER A 11 -18.53 -2.66 7.44
CA SER A 11 -19.53 -1.74 6.82
C SER A 11 -19.91 -0.54 7.68
N SER A 12 -19.20 -0.33 8.79
CA SER A 12 -19.58 0.70 9.76
C SER A 12 -19.47 2.14 9.23
N LYS A 13 -20.21 3.07 9.85
CA LYS A 13 -20.10 4.51 9.54
C LYS A 13 -18.69 5.03 9.75
N ALA A 14 -17.99 4.53 10.78
CA ALA A 14 -16.61 4.87 11.08
C ALA A 14 -15.66 4.43 9.96
N THR A 15 -15.80 3.19 9.49
CA THR A 15 -15.02 2.63 8.38
C THR A 15 -15.25 3.41 7.08
N LYS A 16 -16.50 3.75 6.78
CA LYS A 16 -16.86 4.56 5.61
C LYS A 16 -16.32 5.99 5.69
N ALA A 17 -16.32 6.59 6.87
CA ALA A 17 -15.73 7.92 7.07
C ALA A 17 -14.21 7.87 6.82
N LEU A 18 -13.52 6.86 7.33
CA LEU A 18 -12.09 6.63 7.06
C LEU A 18 -11.77 6.49 5.58
N VAL A 19 -12.51 5.63 4.87
CA VAL A 19 -12.34 5.47 3.42
C VAL A 19 -12.50 6.82 2.70
N ARG A 20 -13.46 7.66 3.13
CA ARG A 20 -13.62 9.02 2.59
C ARG A 20 -12.43 9.93 2.90
N TYR A 21 -11.84 9.85 4.09
CA TYR A 21 -10.65 10.64 4.44
C TYR A 21 -9.44 10.22 3.61
N PHE A 22 -9.21 8.93 3.41
CA PHE A 22 -8.16 8.44 2.50
C PHE A 22 -8.42 8.88 1.05
N ALA A 23 -9.66 8.79 0.57
CA ALA A 23 -10.03 9.26 -0.76
C ALA A 23 -9.79 10.78 -0.94
N ARG A 24 -10.09 11.58 0.09
CA ARG A 24 -9.79 13.02 0.10
C ARG A 24 -8.29 13.31 0.11
N ALA A 25 -7.50 12.45 0.74
CA ALA A 25 -6.05 12.55 0.75
C ALA A 25 -5.39 12.03 -0.55
N GLY A 26 -6.19 11.62 -1.54
CA GLY A 26 -5.70 11.19 -2.86
C GLY A 26 -5.51 9.68 -3.02
N GLU A 27 -5.85 8.90 -2.00
CA GLU A 27 -5.62 7.45 -2.01
C GLU A 27 -6.90 6.64 -1.98
N GLN A 28 -7.01 5.68 -2.89
CA GLN A 28 -8.18 4.82 -3.01
C GLN A 28 -7.98 3.52 -2.24
N VAL A 29 -8.83 3.31 -1.24
CA VAL A 29 -8.93 2.04 -0.51
C VAL A 29 -9.76 1.06 -1.33
N VAL A 30 -9.18 -0.07 -1.70
CA VAL A 30 -9.83 -1.15 -2.47
C VAL A 30 -10.58 -2.11 -1.55
N GLN A 31 -9.97 -2.46 -0.42
CA GLN A 31 -10.54 -3.39 0.53
C GLN A 31 -10.31 -2.89 1.95
N THR A 32 -11.34 -3.03 2.79
CA THR A 32 -11.23 -2.83 4.23
C THR A 32 -11.54 -4.15 4.93
N THR A 33 -10.77 -4.48 5.95
CA THR A 33 -10.96 -5.70 6.75
C THR A 33 -10.75 -5.36 8.21
N VAL A 34 -11.75 -5.62 9.04
CA VAL A 34 -11.71 -5.43 10.48
C VAL A 34 -11.68 -6.80 11.15
N ASP A 35 -10.67 -7.05 11.99
CA ASP A 35 -10.68 -8.23 12.86
C ASP A 35 -11.72 -7.98 13.96
N PRO A 36 -12.83 -8.75 14.04
CA PRO A 36 -13.84 -8.55 15.07
C PRO A 36 -13.30 -8.84 16.48
N LYS A 37 -12.20 -9.58 16.58
CA LYS A 37 -11.61 -9.96 17.86
C LYS A 37 -10.87 -8.79 18.50
N VAL A 38 -11.25 -8.48 19.74
CA VAL A 38 -10.49 -7.56 20.59
C VAL A 38 -9.23 -8.26 21.07
N ARG A 39 -8.08 -7.67 20.80
CA ARG A 39 -6.77 -8.16 21.26
C ARG A 39 -6.24 -7.24 22.35
N ARG A 40 -5.41 -7.79 23.23
CA ARG A 40 -4.79 -7.04 24.32
C ARG A 40 -3.28 -7.22 24.27
N THR A 41 -2.55 -6.12 24.28
CA THR A 41 -1.08 -6.12 24.35
C THR A 41 -0.63 -4.97 25.23
N ALA A 42 0.36 -5.22 26.11
CA ALA A 42 0.87 -4.23 27.06
C ALA A 42 -0.23 -3.51 27.87
N GLY A 43 -1.29 -4.24 28.25
CA GLY A 43 -2.41 -3.69 29.01
C GLY A 43 -3.46 -2.94 28.20
N VAL A 44 -3.20 -2.61 26.92
CA VAL A 44 -4.09 -1.88 26.02
C VAL A 44 -4.95 -2.85 25.21
N SER A 45 -6.28 -2.67 25.27
CA SER A 45 -7.24 -3.41 24.43
C SER A 45 -7.48 -2.65 23.13
N TYR A 46 -7.32 -3.35 22.00
CA TYR A 46 -7.45 -2.78 20.67
C TYR A 46 -8.16 -3.74 19.71
N ARG A 47 -8.70 -3.17 18.64
CA ARG A 47 -9.22 -3.91 17.48
C ARG A 47 -8.35 -3.57 16.26
N GLN A 48 -8.10 -4.56 15.43
CA GLN A 48 -7.24 -4.41 14.25
C GLN A 48 -8.09 -4.12 13.02
N MET A 49 -7.70 -3.11 12.25
CA MET A 49 -8.29 -2.80 10.95
C MET A 49 -7.17 -2.74 9.90
N SER A 50 -7.35 -3.43 8.79
CA SER A 50 -6.46 -3.42 7.65
C SER A 50 -7.14 -2.76 6.45
N LEU A 51 -6.43 -1.85 5.80
CA LEU A 51 -6.84 -1.14 4.60
C LEU A 51 -5.87 -1.52 3.48
N THR A 52 -6.42 -2.08 2.40
CA THR A 52 -5.65 -2.44 1.20
C THR A 52 -5.88 -1.38 0.13
N PHE A 53 -4.78 -0.84 -0.40
CA PHE A 53 -4.78 0.22 -1.42
C PHE A 53 -4.61 -0.36 -2.83
N ALA A 54 -4.89 0.46 -3.85
CA ALA A 54 -4.85 0.05 -5.25
C ALA A 54 -3.45 -0.39 -5.73
N ASP A 55 -2.40 0.13 -5.10
CA ASP A 55 -1.01 -0.23 -5.37
C ASP A 55 -0.56 -1.54 -4.69
N GLY A 56 -1.48 -2.20 -3.96
CA GLY A 56 -1.23 -3.43 -3.21
C GLY A 56 -0.60 -3.21 -1.83
N GLN A 57 -0.39 -1.96 -1.41
CA GLN A 57 0.07 -1.67 -0.05
C GLN A 57 -1.05 -1.91 0.95
N VAL A 58 -0.67 -2.29 2.17
CA VAL A 58 -1.61 -2.55 3.26
C VAL A 58 -1.23 -1.72 4.48
N ILE A 59 -2.16 -0.90 4.95
CA ILE A 59 -2.04 -0.19 6.23
C ILE A 59 -2.89 -0.91 7.26
N THR A 60 -2.25 -1.34 8.35
CA THR A 60 -2.91 -1.95 9.50
C THR A 60 -2.91 -0.97 10.66
N MET A 61 -4.11 -0.59 11.12
CA MET A 61 -4.34 0.29 12.26
C MET A 61 -4.81 -0.52 13.46
N PHE A 62 -4.28 -0.21 14.64
CA PHE A 62 -4.71 -0.77 15.91
C PHE A 62 -5.45 0.31 16.69
N VAL A 63 -6.77 0.18 16.80
CA VAL A 63 -7.63 1.20 17.41
C VAL A 63 -8.03 0.77 18.82
N LYS A 64 -7.80 1.64 19.81
CA LYS A 64 -8.14 1.40 21.22
C LYS A 64 -9.66 1.48 21.44
N GLN A 65 -10.10 1.01 22.60
CA GLN A 65 -11.47 1.23 23.09
C GLN A 65 -11.85 2.71 23.17
N THR A 66 -10.88 3.58 23.47
CA THR A 66 -11.07 5.04 23.51
C THR A 66 -11.20 5.67 22.12
N GLY A 67 -11.11 4.91 21.03
CA GLY A 67 -11.15 5.43 19.66
C GLY A 67 -9.82 6.05 19.19
N ASP A 68 -8.78 6.03 20.02
CA ASP A 68 -7.44 6.48 19.61
C ASP A 68 -6.68 5.39 18.87
N ILE A 69 -5.75 5.80 18.00
CA ILE A 69 -4.87 4.88 17.30
C ILE A 69 -3.72 4.52 18.24
N TYR A 70 -3.62 3.25 18.63
CA TYR A 70 -2.51 2.71 19.43
C TYR A 70 -1.22 2.59 18.61
N GLN A 71 -1.33 2.02 17.42
CA GLN A 71 -0.21 1.76 16.53
C GLN A 71 -0.71 1.69 15.08
N VAL A 72 0.16 2.04 14.14
CA VAL A 72 -0.06 1.78 12.72
C VAL A 72 1.12 0.97 12.18
N SER A 73 0.83 0.08 11.25
CA SER A 73 1.82 -0.68 10.50
C SER A 73 1.57 -0.51 9.01
N LEU A 74 2.62 -0.20 8.26
CA LEU A 74 2.61 -0.19 6.80
C LEU A 74 3.32 -1.46 6.30
N ASN A 75 2.62 -2.29 5.54
CA ASN A 75 3.12 -3.55 4.99
C ASN A 75 3.77 -4.45 6.08
N GLY A 76 3.14 -4.51 7.27
CA GLY A 76 3.62 -5.28 8.42
C GLY A 76 4.75 -4.63 9.23
N LYS A 77 5.28 -3.48 8.82
CA LYS A 77 6.29 -2.72 9.58
C LYS A 77 5.63 -1.61 10.37
N ALA A 78 5.98 -1.47 11.65
CA ALA A 78 5.46 -0.40 12.49
C ALA A 78 5.83 0.98 11.93
N LEU A 79 4.84 1.84 11.78
CA LEU A 79 4.98 3.23 11.37
C LEU A 79 4.76 4.13 12.59
N ALA A 80 5.75 4.97 12.90
CA ALA A 80 5.62 5.95 13.97
C ALA A 80 4.77 7.13 13.49
N ILE A 81 3.57 7.28 14.05
CA ILE A 81 2.68 8.41 13.80
C ILE A 81 2.82 9.40 14.94
N LYS A 82 3.00 10.68 14.61
CA LYS A 82 3.16 11.76 15.61
C LYS A 82 1.81 12.20 16.14
N ASN A 83 0.80 12.22 15.27
CA ASN A 83 -0.55 12.68 15.59
C ASN A 83 -1.50 11.50 15.85
N GLN A 84 -1.48 10.93 17.06
CA GLN A 84 -2.33 9.76 17.41
C GLN A 84 -3.77 10.13 17.77
N SER A 85 -3.99 11.36 18.28
CA SER A 85 -5.29 11.87 18.72
C SER A 85 -6.03 12.65 17.62
N ASP A 86 -5.30 13.19 16.64
CA ASP A 86 -5.85 13.93 15.50
C ASP A 86 -5.92 13.03 14.27
N GLN A 87 -7.11 12.52 14.00
CA GLN A 87 -7.37 11.45 13.04
C GLN A 87 -7.18 11.91 11.59
N GLU A 88 -7.46 13.18 11.29
CA GLU A 88 -7.26 13.72 9.94
C GLU A 88 -5.76 13.87 9.64
N LYS A 89 -5.00 14.45 10.58
CA LYS A 89 -3.55 14.57 10.43
C LYS A 89 -2.85 13.21 10.42
N ALA A 90 -3.34 12.24 11.19
CA ALA A 90 -2.84 10.87 11.14
C ALA A 90 -2.99 10.26 9.73
N VAL A 91 -4.12 10.49 9.07
CA VAL A 91 -4.36 10.00 7.70
C VAL A 91 -3.41 10.65 6.71
N THR A 92 -3.20 11.97 6.78
CA THR A 92 -2.21 12.64 5.93
C THR A 92 -0.79 12.13 6.15
N GLU A 93 -0.39 11.91 7.42
CA GLU A 93 0.91 11.32 7.74
C GLU A 93 1.06 9.92 7.15
N MET A 94 0.02 9.07 7.27
CA MET A 94 -0.01 7.72 6.71
C MET A 94 0.13 7.73 5.18
N VAL A 95 -0.60 8.60 4.49
CA VAL A 95 -0.53 8.74 3.02
C VAL A 95 0.87 9.20 2.61
N SER A 96 1.44 10.22 3.28
CA SER A 96 2.80 10.69 2.99
C SER A 96 3.87 9.60 3.17
N ALA A 97 3.72 8.77 4.20
CA ALA A 97 4.61 7.65 4.45
C ALA A 97 4.48 6.58 3.36
N MET A 98 3.25 6.32 2.90
CA MET A 98 2.96 5.39 1.82
C MET A 98 3.55 5.85 0.48
N ASP A 99 3.40 7.13 0.14
CA ASP A 99 3.95 7.71 -1.09
C ASP A 99 5.47 7.68 -1.10
N SER A 100 6.12 8.05 0.02
CA SER A 100 7.58 7.97 0.15
C SER A 100 8.12 6.53 -0.01
N GLY A 101 7.31 5.52 0.36
CA GLY A 101 7.64 4.11 0.28
C GLY A 101 7.29 3.45 -1.05
N ARG A 102 6.45 4.09 -1.88
CA ARG A 102 5.81 3.50 -3.05
C ARG A 102 6.80 2.99 -4.08
N ALA A 103 7.82 3.77 -4.43
CA ALA A 103 8.85 3.36 -5.39
C ALA A 103 9.62 2.11 -4.93
N LYS A 104 10.01 2.06 -3.65
CA LYS A 104 10.72 0.91 -3.07
C LYS A 104 9.82 -0.33 -3.00
N PHE A 105 8.56 -0.15 -2.65
CA PHE A 105 7.58 -1.22 -2.59
C PHE A 105 7.34 -1.84 -3.98
N GLN A 106 7.13 -1.01 -5.00
CA GLN A 106 6.95 -1.49 -6.38
C GLN A 106 8.20 -2.20 -6.91
N ALA A 107 9.40 -1.67 -6.63
CA ALA A 107 10.64 -2.34 -7.01
C ALA A 107 10.79 -3.71 -6.33
N ALA A 108 10.40 -3.84 -5.05
CA ALA A 108 10.42 -5.12 -4.33
C ALA A 108 9.39 -6.10 -4.92
N LEU A 109 8.19 -5.62 -5.27
CA LEU A 109 7.12 -6.42 -5.84
C LEU A 109 7.49 -6.92 -7.25
N ALA A 110 8.09 -6.06 -8.07
CA ALA A 110 8.63 -6.44 -9.38
C ALA A 110 9.72 -7.51 -9.27
N LYS A 111 10.64 -7.37 -8.30
CA LYS A 111 11.66 -8.39 -8.02
C LYS A 111 11.05 -9.72 -7.59
N ALA A 112 10.04 -9.71 -6.72
CA ALA A 112 9.37 -10.93 -6.28
C ALA A 112 8.63 -11.64 -7.42
N ARG A 113 7.97 -10.88 -8.32
CA ARG A 113 7.31 -11.44 -9.51
C ARG A 113 8.30 -11.97 -10.56
N ALA A 114 9.52 -11.44 -10.61
CA ALA A 114 10.54 -11.85 -11.57
C ALA A 114 11.19 -13.21 -11.22
N VAL A 115 10.99 -13.74 -9.99
CA VAL A 115 11.51 -15.06 -9.62
C VAL A 115 10.57 -16.14 -10.15
N LEU A 116 10.98 -16.79 -11.25
CA LEU A 116 10.29 -17.94 -11.82
C LEU A 116 10.28 -19.12 -10.81
N PRO A 117 9.21 -19.94 -10.77
CA PRO A 117 9.14 -21.12 -9.91
C PRO A 117 10.32 -22.07 -10.16
N PRO A 118 10.93 -22.67 -9.11
CA PRO A 118 12.10 -23.53 -9.25
C PRO A 118 11.87 -24.83 -10.05
N SER A 119 10.61 -25.13 -10.41
CA SER A 119 10.22 -26.23 -11.29
C SER A 119 10.65 -26.02 -12.75
N ILE A 120 10.85 -24.78 -13.19
CA ILE A 120 11.37 -24.47 -14.53
C ILE A 120 12.78 -23.92 -14.37
N ARG A 121 13.73 -24.82 -14.10
CA ARG A 121 15.15 -24.53 -14.25
C ARG A 121 15.44 -24.37 -15.74
N MET A 122 15.09 -23.22 -16.32
CA MET A 122 15.49 -22.89 -17.69
C MET A 122 17.03 -22.85 -17.69
N ALA A 123 17.64 -23.60 -18.60
CA ALA A 123 19.08 -23.55 -18.79
C ALA A 123 19.50 -22.09 -19.04
N VAL A 124 20.58 -21.66 -18.41
CA VAL A 124 21.19 -20.32 -18.49
C VAL A 124 21.14 -19.67 -19.89
N PRO A 125 21.34 -20.39 -21.01
CA PRO A 125 21.25 -19.79 -22.35
C PRO A 125 19.88 -19.19 -22.70
N LYS A 126 18.77 -19.74 -22.18
CA LYS A 126 17.43 -19.22 -22.48
C LYS A 126 17.12 -17.90 -21.76
N ILE A 127 17.82 -17.63 -20.65
CA ILE A 127 17.68 -16.38 -19.91
C ILE A 127 18.36 -15.24 -20.68
N GLU A 128 19.53 -15.49 -21.28
CA GLU A 128 20.21 -14.50 -22.13
C GLU A 128 19.39 -14.13 -23.37
N VAL A 129 18.75 -15.12 -24.01
CA VAL A 129 17.87 -14.88 -25.17
C VAL A 129 16.67 -14.04 -24.74
N ALA A 130 16.00 -14.40 -23.65
CA ALA A 130 14.86 -13.62 -23.13
C ALA A 130 15.23 -12.20 -22.67
N LEU A 131 16.46 -11.99 -22.16
CA LEU A 131 16.95 -10.66 -21.80
C LEU A 131 17.26 -9.81 -23.05
N LYS A 132 17.84 -10.41 -24.10
CA LYS A 132 18.09 -9.73 -25.37
C LYS A 132 16.80 -9.32 -26.08
N GLU A 133 15.79 -10.18 -26.10
CA GLU A 133 14.46 -9.86 -26.64
C GLU A 133 13.82 -8.67 -25.90
N LYS A 134 13.96 -8.63 -24.56
CA LYS A 134 13.46 -7.50 -23.76
C LYS A 134 14.21 -6.20 -24.02
N LEU A 135 15.53 -6.25 -24.22
CA LEU A 135 16.31 -5.07 -24.56
C LEU A 135 15.91 -4.52 -25.93
N ALA A 136 15.79 -5.38 -26.93
CA ALA A 136 15.36 -4.98 -28.27
C ALA A 136 13.98 -4.31 -28.26
N GLY A 137 13.00 -4.86 -27.52
CA GLY A 137 11.68 -4.24 -27.40
C GLY A 137 11.67 -2.91 -26.65
N LEU A 138 12.61 -2.70 -25.70
CA LEU A 138 12.76 -1.42 -25.01
C LEU A 138 13.41 -0.37 -25.91
N ASP A 139 14.42 -0.75 -26.69
CA ASP A 139 15.07 0.15 -27.65
C ASP A 139 14.06 0.62 -28.72
N GLU A 140 13.24 -0.29 -29.25
CA GLU A 140 12.16 0.06 -30.20
C GLU A 140 11.13 1.03 -29.58
N ALA A 141 10.78 0.83 -28.30
CA ALA A 141 9.87 1.72 -27.60
C ALA A 141 10.47 3.11 -27.33
N ILE A 142 11.77 3.18 -27.04
CA ILE A 142 12.51 4.43 -26.87
C ILE A 142 12.58 5.20 -28.20
N ASP A 143 12.88 4.51 -29.30
CA ASP A 143 12.91 5.11 -30.64
C ASP A 143 11.55 5.68 -31.06
N LEU A 144 10.46 4.98 -30.72
CA LEU A 144 9.10 5.47 -30.96
C LEU A 144 8.82 6.72 -30.12
N ALA A 145 9.15 6.70 -28.82
CA ALA A 145 8.98 7.85 -27.93
C ALA A 145 9.82 9.07 -28.36
N HIS A 146 11.03 8.85 -28.89
CA HIS A 146 11.86 9.92 -29.45
C HIS A 146 11.21 10.56 -30.69
N LYS A 147 10.63 9.75 -31.58
CA LYS A 147 9.90 10.26 -32.76
C LYS A 147 8.65 11.05 -32.37
N GLU A 148 7.94 10.62 -31.33
CA GLU A 148 6.79 11.35 -30.81
C GLU A 148 7.20 12.70 -30.19
N LEU A 149 8.33 12.76 -29.48
CA LEU A 149 8.89 14.02 -28.97
C LEU A 149 9.28 14.97 -30.09
N GLU A 150 9.99 14.48 -31.12
CA GLU A 150 10.36 15.30 -32.29
C GLU A 150 9.14 15.82 -33.06
N ALA A 151 8.03 15.06 -33.08
CA ALA A 151 6.78 15.49 -33.70
C ALA A 151 5.99 16.52 -32.88
N ILE A 152 6.30 16.68 -31.58
CA ILE A 152 5.69 17.68 -30.70
C ILE A 152 6.51 18.99 -30.68
N ASP A 153 7.83 18.89 -30.86
CA ASP A 153 8.75 20.03 -30.91
C ASP A 153 8.88 20.70 -32.31
N ALA A 154 8.24 20.14 -33.34
CA ALA A 154 8.19 20.67 -34.72
C ALA A 154 6.85 21.36 -35.06
#